data_AF-A0A0W0Z4L1-F1
#
_entry.id   AF-A0A0W0Z4L1-F1
#
_cell.length_a   1.000
_cell.length_b   1.000
_cell.length_c   1.000
_cell.angle_alpha   90.00
_cell.angle_beta   90.00
_cell.angle_gamma   90.00
#
_symmetry.space_group_name_H-M   'P 1'
#
loop_
_entity.id
_entity.type
_entity.pdbx_description
1 polymer ?
#
loop_
_entity_poly.entity_id
_entity_poly.type
_entity_poly.pdbx_seq_one_letter_code
_entity_poly.pdbx_strand_id
1 'polypeptide(L)'
;MSTEQSTIRFIKKELKSIYQSLDTPSKDLAIDILVNAVSSLEDKKFKVAYHHARQLYAIAGKPESEIIALFHNIFFAEDVATDNSVVLIHENSPYYESLAQLGEELGFTVQQHEFSSSCWTKDYVVSTGKDVVVPIKDKNRIDTYLTQEFVGRAQQNTSLYYGALNISEHHQAKVTISSPNKWITKSQPLLDHTDIVHKTALEGGNFFCAINKKGMRYYLLGENVVSETMAYNNLERDKAIDVITEELACPHDRLLIIPQWSYHLDLQMAYLGRGQFVIHSFHQKGINFGLPEESIDKIKITFAYLEKLFEKNVIDATCSILQEHDFEVDKVFGCLFYLEDTSDVNQKKWVPFCKADEDFEGAIALMMNGISLDLGARGRHFLTSKCDLPSFKEQYDVSLIKLGIDGVHDVDMPAYYDDDGYFDGMVTGFMGAGGVSDVAAAMNGGLRCQTSIVSKSLTTTYNPKGSRFRLFQSVDALDLNVTEEEPEVKNNPKKL
;
A
#
# COMPACT_ATOMS: atom_id res chain seq x y z
N MET A 1 -0.80 22.31 5.60
CA MET A 1 -0.40 22.49 4.19
C MET A 1 -1.04 21.35 3.43
N SER A 2 -1.85 21.59 2.41
CA SER A 2 -2.62 20.51 1.76
C SER A 2 -1.73 19.58 0.93
N THR A 3 -2.17 18.34 0.68
CA THR A 3 -1.46 17.36 -0.16
C THR A 3 -1.29 17.83 -1.60
N GLU A 4 -2.21 18.67 -2.08
CA GLU A 4 -2.07 19.36 -3.36
C GLU A 4 -0.91 20.36 -3.33
N GLN A 5 -0.77 21.14 -2.25
CA GLN A 5 0.36 22.05 -2.05
C GLN A 5 1.69 21.30 -1.83
N SER A 6 1.70 20.16 -1.13
CA SER A 6 2.91 19.34 -0.96
C SER A 6 3.34 18.72 -2.29
N THR A 7 2.40 18.20 -3.09
CA THR A 7 2.66 17.64 -4.43
C THR A 7 3.15 18.70 -5.40
N ILE A 8 2.49 19.86 -5.49
CA ILE A 8 2.95 21.00 -6.30
C ILE A 8 4.35 21.44 -5.84
N ARG A 9 4.62 21.50 -4.53
CA ARG A 9 5.93 21.87 -3.98
C ARG A 9 7.01 20.83 -4.29
N PHE A 10 6.68 19.53 -4.26
CA PHE A 10 7.56 18.44 -4.65
C PHE A 10 7.94 18.54 -6.13
N ILE A 11 6.97 18.61 -7.04
CA ILE A 11 7.23 18.74 -8.48
C ILE A 11 8.04 20.01 -8.76
N LYS A 12 7.68 21.15 -8.18
CA LYS A 12 8.47 22.39 -8.29
C LYS A 12 9.90 22.27 -7.75
N LYS A 13 10.15 21.43 -6.74
CA LYS A 13 11.49 21.18 -6.18
C LYS A 13 12.33 20.35 -7.15
N GLU A 14 11.77 19.27 -7.69
CA GLU A 14 12.47 18.40 -8.65
C GLU A 14 12.77 19.11 -9.98
N LEU A 15 11.81 19.86 -10.53
CA LEU A 15 12.06 20.69 -11.73
C LEU A 15 13.15 21.74 -11.50
N LYS A 16 13.21 22.35 -10.31
CA LYS A 16 14.29 23.26 -9.92
C LYS A 16 15.63 22.54 -9.74
N SER A 17 15.64 21.34 -9.17
CA SER A 17 16.83 20.50 -9.01
C SER A 17 17.45 20.15 -10.37
N ILE A 18 16.62 19.70 -11.30
CA ILE A 18 17.02 19.40 -12.68
C ILE A 18 17.56 20.64 -13.37
N TYR A 19 16.83 21.76 -13.34
CA TYR A 19 17.32 23.03 -13.88
C TYR A 19 18.67 23.46 -13.24
N GLN A 20 18.87 23.24 -11.94
CA GLN A 20 20.13 23.56 -11.27
C GLN A 20 21.29 22.67 -11.70
N SER A 21 21.03 21.42 -12.09
CA SER A 21 22.03 20.46 -12.59
C SER A 21 22.54 20.76 -14.01
N LEU A 22 21.79 21.53 -14.81
CA LEU A 22 22.15 21.92 -16.18
C LEU A 22 23.44 22.77 -16.23
N ASP A 23 24.14 22.71 -17.36
CA ASP A 23 25.21 23.66 -17.67
C ASP A 23 24.65 25.05 -18.05
N THR A 24 25.51 26.07 -18.15
CA THR A 24 25.05 27.45 -18.42
C THR A 24 24.28 27.60 -19.74
N PRO A 25 24.75 27.06 -20.89
CA PRO A 25 24.00 27.13 -22.14
C PRO A 25 22.61 26.46 -22.06
N SER A 26 22.50 25.31 -21.39
CA SER A 26 21.21 24.63 -21.24
C SER A 26 20.28 25.36 -20.27
N LYS A 27 20.81 26.06 -19.26
CA LYS A 27 20.03 26.93 -18.36
C LYS A 27 19.35 28.07 -19.09
N ASP A 28 20.05 28.73 -20.01
CA ASP A 28 19.48 29.83 -20.80
C ASP A 28 18.33 29.34 -21.71
N LEU A 29 18.42 28.11 -22.23
CA LEU A 29 17.35 27.45 -23.00
C LEU A 29 16.18 26.95 -22.13
N ALA A 30 16.45 26.62 -20.87
CA ALA A 30 15.52 25.94 -19.97
C ALA A 30 14.73 26.87 -19.02
N ILE A 31 15.14 28.12 -18.83
CA ILE A 31 14.55 29.00 -17.82
C ILE A 31 13.07 29.29 -18.07
N ASP A 32 12.69 29.64 -19.31
CA ASP A 32 11.29 29.90 -19.67
C ASP A 32 10.42 28.64 -19.56
N ILE A 33 10.99 27.48 -19.89
CA ILE A 33 10.33 26.17 -19.77
C ILE A 33 10.05 25.87 -18.29
N LEU A 34 11.03 26.10 -17.40
CA LEU A 34 10.84 25.95 -15.96
C LEU A 34 9.77 26.92 -15.42
N VAL A 35 9.81 28.19 -15.81
CA VAL A 35 8.84 29.20 -15.38
C VAL A 35 7.43 28.82 -15.82
N ASN A 36 7.24 28.42 -17.08
CA ASN A 36 5.95 27.99 -17.62
C ASN A 36 5.44 26.69 -16.97
N ALA A 37 6.33 25.73 -16.67
CA ALA A 37 5.97 24.52 -15.92
C ALA A 37 5.51 24.86 -14.49
N VAL A 38 6.26 25.71 -13.78
CA VAL A 38 5.97 26.12 -12.39
C VAL A 38 4.67 26.93 -12.32
N SER A 39 4.46 27.91 -13.19
CA SER A 39 3.23 28.69 -13.25
C SER A 39 2.03 27.80 -13.60
N SER A 40 2.19 26.86 -14.53
CA SER A 40 1.12 25.89 -14.85
C SER A 40 0.78 24.95 -13.68
N LEU A 41 1.74 24.61 -12.81
CA LEU A 41 1.46 23.86 -11.57
C LEU A 41 0.69 24.68 -10.55
N GLU A 42 1.06 25.96 -10.37
CA GLU A 42 0.36 26.88 -9.46
C GLU A 42 -1.08 27.16 -9.91
N ASP A 43 -1.29 27.27 -11.23
CA ASP A 43 -2.59 27.40 -11.89
C ASP A 43 -3.39 26.07 -11.95
N LYS A 44 -2.87 24.97 -11.39
CA LYS A 44 -3.47 23.62 -11.43
C LYS A 44 -3.67 23.03 -12.84
N LYS A 45 -2.94 23.54 -13.84
CA LYS A 45 -2.94 23.10 -15.25
C LYS A 45 -1.94 21.95 -15.47
N PHE A 46 -2.10 20.85 -14.73
CA PHE A 46 -1.12 19.76 -14.65
C PHE A 46 -0.67 19.18 -16.00
N LYS A 47 -1.56 19.07 -17.01
CA LYS A 47 -1.18 18.61 -18.35
C LYS A 47 -0.20 19.59 -19.05
N VAL A 48 -0.44 20.90 -18.94
CA VAL A 48 0.44 21.93 -19.51
C VAL A 48 1.78 21.93 -18.79
N ALA A 49 1.75 21.83 -17.45
CA ALA A 49 2.96 21.66 -16.64
C ALA A 49 3.77 20.42 -17.05
N TYR A 50 3.15 19.27 -17.28
CA TYR A 50 3.81 18.05 -17.74
C TYR A 50 4.50 18.24 -19.10
N HIS A 51 3.84 18.89 -20.07
CA HIS A 51 4.44 19.14 -21.38
C HIS A 51 5.69 20.01 -21.29
N HIS A 52 5.69 21.09 -20.50
CA HIS A 52 6.89 21.90 -20.27
C HIS A 52 7.94 21.13 -19.47
N ALA A 53 7.55 20.40 -18.44
CA ALA A 53 8.47 19.60 -17.64
C ALA A 53 9.17 18.50 -18.49
N ARG A 54 8.47 17.86 -19.44
CA ARG A 54 9.07 16.90 -20.39
C ARG A 54 10.13 17.56 -21.28
N GLN A 55 9.93 18.81 -21.72
CA GLN A 55 10.95 19.57 -22.46
C GLN A 55 12.18 19.86 -21.59
N LEU A 56 11.99 20.21 -20.31
CA LEU A 56 13.08 20.43 -19.35
C LEU A 56 13.90 19.14 -19.12
N TYR A 57 13.24 18.00 -18.98
CA TYR A 57 13.89 16.69 -18.84
C TYR A 57 14.69 16.30 -20.10
N ALA A 58 14.14 16.54 -21.29
CA ALA A 58 14.84 16.28 -22.55
C ALA A 58 16.11 17.14 -22.69
N ILE A 59 16.06 18.43 -22.32
CA ILE A 59 17.24 19.31 -22.27
C ILE A 59 18.29 18.79 -21.27
N ALA A 60 17.85 18.25 -20.14
CA ALA A 60 18.72 17.66 -19.12
C ALA A 60 19.28 16.27 -19.48
N GLY A 61 18.97 15.72 -20.67
CA GLY A 61 19.34 14.36 -21.05
C GLY A 61 18.73 13.29 -20.14
N LYS A 62 17.65 13.61 -19.43
CA LYS A 62 16.97 12.69 -18.51
C LYS A 62 15.98 11.80 -19.27
N PRO A 63 15.85 10.51 -18.90
CA PRO A 63 14.93 9.60 -19.56
C PRO A 63 13.48 10.00 -19.33
N GLU A 64 12.61 9.73 -20.31
CA GLU A 64 11.20 10.10 -20.25
C GLU A 64 10.45 9.39 -19.10
N SER A 65 10.93 8.22 -18.67
CA SER A 65 10.41 7.50 -17.50
C SER A 65 10.50 8.32 -16.20
N GLU A 66 11.55 9.12 -15.98
CA GLU A 66 11.67 9.93 -14.76
C GLU A 66 10.64 11.08 -14.72
N ILE A 67 10.29 11.69 -15.86
CA ILE A 67 9.25 12.74 -15.92
C ILE A 67 7.84 12.14 -15.86
N ILE A 68 7.64 10.97 -16.48
CA ILE A 68 6.43 10.17 -16.29
C ILE A 68 6.27 9.89 -14.79
N ALA A 69 7.27 9.33 -14.12
CA ALA A 69 7.26 9.09 -12.67
C ALA A 69 6.93 10.36 -11.86
N LEU A 70 7.62 11.48 -12.13
CA LEU A 70 7.39 12.74 -11.41
C LEU A 70 5.92 13.22 -11.42
N PHE A 71 5.22 13.03 -12.55
CA PHE A 71 3.80 13.38 -12.68
C PHE A 71 2.85 12.20 -12.41
N HIS A 72 3.33 10.95 -12.50
CA HIS A 72 2.62 9.75 -12.07
C HIS A 72 2.39 9.78 -10.55
N ASN A 73 3.31 10.42 -9.82
CA ASN A 73 3.23 10.69 -8.39
C ASN A 73 2.11 11.68 -8.00
N ILE A 74 1.38 12.25 -8.97
CA ILE A 74 0.12 12.97 -8.72
C ILE A 74 -1.03 11.96 -8.48
N PHE A 75 -0.91 10.72 -8.98
CA PHE A 75 -1.97 9.71 -8.96
C PHE A 75 -1.94 8.79 -7.75
N PHE A 76 -0.75 8.37 -7.30
CA PHE A 76 -0.61 7.76 -5.98
C PHE A 76 -0.84 8.83 -4.92
N ALA A 77 -1.95 8.72 -4.20
CA ALA A 77 -2.10 9.43 -2.94
C ALA A 77 -0.92 9.06 -2.02
N GLU A 78 -0.49 10.03 -1.23
CA GLU A 78 0.17 9.69 0.04
C GLU A 78 -0.77 8.75 0.81
N ASP A 79 -0.24 7.77 1.53
CA ASP A 79 -1.04 6.75 2.24
C ASP A 79 -1.68 7.30 3.53
N VAL A 80 -2.38 8.42 3.36
CA VAL A 80 -3.02 9.29 4.33
C VAL A 80 -4.19 9.95 3.63
N ALA A 81 -5.41 9.75 4.13
CA ALA A 81 -6.57 10.42 3.57
C ALA A 81 -6.61 11.89 4.06
N THR A 82 -6.91 12.80 3.14
CA THR A 82 -6.94 14.24 3.39
C THR A 82 -8.25 14.84 2.88
N ASP A 83 -8.47 16.13 3.09
CA ASP A 83 -9.66 16.84 2.58
C ASP A 83 -9.88 16.63 1.07
N ASN A 84 -8.81 16.40 0.32
CA ASN A 84 -8.80 16.16 -1.13
C ASN A 84 -8.78 14.66 -1.52
N SER A 85 -8.86 13.75 -0.56
CA SER A 85 -8.90 12.30 -0.77
C SER A 85 -10.31 11.73 -0.62
N VAL A 86 -10.51 10.53 -1.14
CA VAL A 86 -11.67 9.66 -0.97
C VAL A 86 -11.17 8.31 -0.50
N VAL A 87 -11.72 7.78 0.58
CA VAL A 87 -11.56 6.38 0.99
C VAL A 87 -12.59 5.57 0.21
N LEU A 88 -12.17 4.73 -0.73
CA LEU A 88 -13.09 3.80 -1.38
C LEU A 88 -13.25 2.52 -0.54
N ILE A 89 -14.47 2.00 -0.52
CA ILE A 89 -14.83 0.79 0.22
C ILE A 89 -15.90 0.00 -0.53
N HIS A 90 -15.90 -1.32 -0.40
CA HIS A 90 -16.92 -2.17 -0.97
C HIS A 90 -18.27 -1.96 -0.28
N GLU A 91 -19.37 -1.88 -1.03
CA GLU A 91 -20.74 -1.74 -0.50
C GLU A 91 -21.07 -2.77 0.60
N ASN A 92 -20.80 -4.05 0.34
CA ASN A 92 -20.99 -5.17 1.26
C ASN A 92 -19.87 -5.32 2.33
N SER A 93 -19.07 -4.29 2.62
CA SER A 93 -18.11 -4.35 3.73
C SER A 93 -18.83 -4.17 5.07
N PRO A 94 -18.60 -5.00 6.09
CA PRO A 94 -19.24 -4.87 7.40
C PRO A 94 -18.84 -3.59 8.14
N TYR A 95 -17.72 -2.98 7.73
CA TYR A 95 -17.21 -1.72 8.25
C TYR A 95 -17.77 -0.48 7.53
N TYR A 96 -18.57 -0.65 6.46
CA TYR A 96 -19.03 0.45 5.62
C TYR A 96 -19.79 1.52 6.41
N GLU A 97 -20.74 1.11 7.23
CA GLU A 97 -21.61 2.03 7.98
C GLU A 97 -20.82 2.86 9.00
N SER A 98 -19.94 2.22 9.76
CA SER A 98 -19.07 2.89 10.73
C SER A 98 -18.11 3.88 10.04
N LEU A 99 -17.52 3.51 8.89
CA LEU A 99 -16.66 4.42 8.13
C LEU A 99 -17.42 5.58 7.52
N ALA A 100 -18.63 5.35 7.02
CA ALA A 100 -19.48 6.43 6.49
C ALA A 100 -19.83 7.44 7.59
N GLN A 101 -20.20 6.96 8.79
CA GLN A 101 -20.45 7.81 9.96
C GLN A 101 -19.21 8.61 10.37
N LEU A 102 -18.05 7.96 10.56
CA LEU A 102 -16.78 8.65 10.85
C LEU A 102 -16.41 9.64 9.73
N GLY A 103 -16.75 9.29 8.48
CA GLY A 103 -16.65 10.14 7.30
C GLY A 103 -17.43 11.44 7.44
N GLU A 104 -18.66 11.40 7.95
CA GLU A 104 -19.47 12.59 8.23
C GLU A 104 -18.95 13.37 9.46
N GLU A 105 -18.63 12.69 10.55
CA GLU A 105 -18.21 13.29 11.83
C GLU A 105 -16.87 14.02 11.74
N LEU A 106 -15.85 13.36 11.19
CA LEU A 106 -14.51 13.95 10.95
C LEU A 106 -14.49 14.74 9.63
N GLY A 107 -15.46 14.46 8.74
CA GLY A 107 -15.68 15.16 7.48
C GLY A 107 -14.66 14.82 6.39
N PHE A 108 -14.10 13.62 6.39
CA PHE A 108 -13.42 13.06 5.19
C PHE A 108 -14.48 12.48 4.24
N THR A 109 -14.06 11.89 3.12
CA THR A 109 -15.03 11.36 2.15
C THR A 109 -14.84 9.85 2.00
N VAL A 110 -15.91 9.12 2.30
CA VAL A 110 -16.06 7.70 1.95
C VAL A 110 -16.89 7.60 0.68
N GLN A 111 -16.53 6.68 -0.23
CA GLN A 111 -17.30 6.40 -1.44
C GLN A 111 -17.37 4.89 -1.68
N GLN A 112 -18.56 4.38 -1.96
CA GLN A 112 -18.75 2.97 -2.32
C GLN A 112 -18.14 2.66 -3.70
N HIS A 113 -17.66 1.43 -3.87
CA HIS A 113 -17.29 0.86 -5.16
C HIS A 113 -18.03 -0.47 -5.44
N GLU A 114 -18.46 -0.67 -6.68
CA GLU A 114 -19.22 -1.83 -7.16
C GLU A 114 -18.33 -2.85 -7.89
N PHE A 115 -17.13 -3.14 -7.37
CA PHE A 115 -16.21 -4.11 -8.00
C PHE A 115 -16.73 -5.55 -7.85
N SER A 116 -17.65 -5.94 -8.72
CA SER A 116 -18.48 -7.17 -8.73
C SER A 116 -17.74 -8.53 -8.71
N SER A 117 -16.41 -8.53 -8.68
CA SER A 117 -15.57 -9.74 -8.56
C SER A 117 -14.55 -9.67 -7.40
N SER A 118 -14.51 -8.55 -6.66
CA SER A 118 -13.74 -8.46 -5.43
C SER A 118 -14.61 -8.93 -4.25
N CYS A 119 -14.05 -9.75 -3.36
CA CYS A 119 -14.60 -9.78 -2.01
C CYS A 119 -14.09 -8.54 -1.27
N TRP A 120 -14.91 -8.00 -0.38
CA TRP A 120 -14.64 -6.82 0.45
C TRP A 120 -13.36 -6.91 1.32
N THR A 121 -12.70 -8.07 1.32
CA THR A 121 -11.46 -8.40 2.04
C THR A 121 -10.20 -8.44 1.16
N LYS A 122 -10.33 -8.34 -0.17
CA LYS A 122 -9.21 -8.53 -1.11
C LYS A 122 -8.54 -7.23 -1.49
N ASP A 123 -7.22 -7.30 -1.48
CA ASP A 123 -6.35 -6.18 -1.77
C ASP A 123 -6.36 -5.78 -3.24
N TYR A 124 -6.11 -4.49 -3.42
CA TYR A 124 -5.77 -3.76 -4.64
C TYR A 124 -6.84 -3.52 -5.71
N VAL A 125 -6.89 -2.24 -6.09
CA VAL A 125 -7.35 -1.74 -7.39
C VAL A 125 -6.10 -1.29 -8.14
N VAL A 126 -5.51 -2.16 -8.96
CA VAL A 126 -4.46 -1.72 -9.90
C VAL A 126 -5.15 -1.09 -11.11
N SER A 127 -5.13 0.23 -11.17
CA SER A 127 -5.56 0.99 -12.34
C SER A 127 -4.47 0.94 -13.41
N THR A 128 -4.68 0.18 -14.47
CA THR A 128 -3.78 0.14 -15.64
C THR A 128 -4.00 1.34 -16.59
N GLY A 129 -4.79 2.34 -16.17
CA GLY A 129 -5.29 3.42 -17.02
C GLY A 129 -6.38 3.00 -18.03
N LYS A 130 -6.62 1.69 -18.21
CA LYS A 130 -7.71 1.15 -19.04
C LYS A 130 -8.65 0.24 -18.26
N ASP A 131 -8.13 -0.60 -17.36
CA ASP A 131 -8.89 -1.57 -16.58
C ASP A 131 -8.52 -1.55 -15.09
N VAL A 132 -9.43 -2.04 -14.25
CA VAL A 132 -9.15 -2.42 -12.86
C VAL A 132 -8.91 -3.92 -12.84
N VAL A 133 -7.68 -4.33 -12.53
CA VAL A 133 -7.30 -5.75 -12.46
C VAL A 133 -7.25 -6.17 -11.00
N VAL A 134 -7.95 -7.27 -10.67
CA VAL A 134 -7.93 -7.95 -9.37
C VAL A 134 -7.31 -9.36 -9.51
N PRO A 135 -6.71 -9.94 -8.46
CA PRO A 135 -6.13 -11.27 -8.53
C PRO A 135 -7.23 -12.33 -8.46
N ILE A 136 -7.57 -12.93 -9.61
CA ILE A 136 -8.52 -14.05 -9.65
C ILE A 136 -7.84 -15.35 -9.16
N LYS A 137 -8.03 -15.64 -7.87
CA LYS A 137 -7.82 -16.94 -7.21
C LYS A 137 -9.14 -17.77 -7.37
N ASP A 138 -9.18 -18.98 -7.98
CA ASP A 138 -10.37 -19.80 -8.41
C ASP A 138 -10.78 -20.94 -7.40
N LYS A 139 -10.52 -22.27 -7.62
CA LYS A 139 -10.80 -23.36 -6.62
C LYS A 139 -9.81 -24.55 -6.36
N ASN A 140 -8.99 -25.09 -7.29
CA ASN A 140 -8.29 -26.41 -7.16
C ASN A 140 -6.82 -26.61 -7.74
N ARG A 141 -5.84 -25.68 -7.64
CA ARG A 141 -4.44 -25.91 -8.17
C ARG A 141 -3.50 -26.24 -7.01
N ILE A 142 -2.76 -27.33 -7.10
CA ILE A 142 -1.63 -27.64 -6.20
C ILE A 142 -0.43 -27.98 -7.08
N ASP A 143 0.19 -26.94 -7.65
CA ASP A 143 1.50 -27.02 -8.29
C ASP A 143 2.33 -25.86 -7.72
N THR A 144 3.32 -26.19 -6.89
CA THR A 144 4.12 -25.21 -6.15
C THR A 144 5.09 -24.50 -7.10
N TYR A 145 4.85 -23.22 -7.36
CA TYR A 145 5.83 -22.34 -8.04
C TYR A 145 7.07 -22.08 -7.18
N LEU A 146 7.05 -22.47 -5.90
CA LEU A 146 8.24 -22.58 -5.07
C LEU A 146 9.05 -23.81 -5.50
N THR A 147 10.23 -23.58 -6.07
CA THR A 147 11.22 -24.65 -6.23
C THR A 147 11.80 -25.02 -4.87
N GLN A 148 12.33 -26.25 -4.72
CA GLN A 148 13.06 -26.66 -3.50
C GLN A 148 14.27 -25.73 -3.25
N GLU A 149 14.88 -25.21 -4.32
CA GLU A 149 15.93 -24.19 -4.24
C GLU A 149 15.41 -22.88 -3.65
N PHE A 150 14.26 -22.36 -4.11
CA PHE A 150 13.64 -21.17 -3.54
C PHE A 150 13.29 -21.35 -2.06
N VAL A 151 12.70 -22.49 -1.70
CA VAL A 151 12.40 -22.84 -0.29
C VAL A 151 13.68 -22.81 0.56
N GLY A 152 14.76 -23.43 0.09
CA GLY A 152 16.05 -23.43 0.79
C GLY A 152 16.70 -22.05 0.90
N ARG A 153 16.63 -21.22 -0.15
CA ARG A 153 17.11 -19.83 -0.12
C ARG A 153 16.30 -18.97 0.86
N ALA A 154 14.97 -19.10 0.87
CA ALA A 154 14.09 -18.32 1.73
C ALA A 154 14.22 -18.72 3.22
N GLN A 155 14.46 -20.00 3.53
CA GLN A 155 14.81 -20.47 4.88
C GLN A 155 16.09 -19.83 5.44
N GLN A 156 16.96 -19.30 4.58
CA GLN A 156 18.20 -18.63 4.96
C GLN A 156 18.07 -17.09 5.01
N ASN A 157 16.98 -16.52 4.49
CA ASN A 157 16.77 -15.08 4.44
C ASN A 157 16.19 -14.58 5.78
N THR A 158 17.05 -14.02 6.64
CA THR A 158 16.64 -13.45 7.94
C THR A 158 15.78 -12.18 7.84
N SER A 159 15.65 -11.58 6.65
CA SER A 159 14.74 -10.46 6.39
C SER A 159 13.29 -10.91 6.09
N LEU A 160 13.09 -12.22 5.87
CA LEU A 160 11.78 -12.83 5.68
C LEU A 160 11.28 -13.51 6.96
N TYR A 161 10.02 -13.25 7.29
CA TYR A 161 9.28 -14.01 8.29
C TYR A 161 9.30 -15.52 8.01
N TYR A 162 8.90 -15.92 6.79
CA TYR A 162 8.59 -17.33 6.47
C TYR A 162 9.82 -18.23 6.46
N GLY A 163 11.03 -17.66 6.45
CA GLY A 163 12.27 -18.42 6.57
C GLY A 163 12.38 -19.14 7.92
N ALA A 164 11.93 -18.49 9.00
CA ALA A 164 11.94 -19.06 10.35
C ALA A 164 10.76 -20.01 10.62
N LEU A 165 9.62 -19.81 9.96
CA LEU A 165 8.33 -20.43 10.35
C LEU A 165 7.56 -21.06 9.17
N ASN A 166 8.31 -21.82 8.37
CA ASN A 166 7.87 -22.79 7.36
C ASN A 166 7.14 -22.24 6.12
N ILE A 167 7.92 -21.73 5.17
CA ILE A 167 7.44 -21.16 3.89
C ILE A 167 6.60 -22.10 3.00
N SER A 168 6.73 -23.42 3.13
CA SER A 168 6.10 -24.37 2.18
C SER A 168 4.57 -24.38 2.23
N GLU A 169 3.97 -24.05 3.38
CA GLU A 169 2.51 -24.04 3.59
C GLU A 169 1.88 -22.67 3.34
N HIS A 170 2.64 -21.58 3.50
CA HIS A 170 2.19 -20.20 3.23
C HIS A 170 1.53 -20.07 1.85
N HIS A 171 2.18 -20.66 0.85
CA HIS A 171 1.71 -20.59 -0.52
C HIS A 171 0.60 -21.61 -0.81
N GLN A 172 0.44 -22.67 -0.02
CA GLN A 172 -0.62 -23.67 -0.19
C GLN A 172 -1.99 -23.13 0.25
N ALA A 173 -2.05 -22.38 1.35
CA ALA A 173 -3.29 -21.78 1.86
C ALA A 173 -3.94 -20.76 0.89
N LYS A 174 -3.20 -20.26 -0.11
CA LYS A 174 -3.66 -19.27 -1.09
C LYS A 174 -4.30 -19.88 -2.35
N VAL A 175 -4.13 -21.18 -2.62
CA VAL A 175 -4.29 -21.69 -4.00
C VAL A 175 -5.62 -22.35 -4.30
N THR A 176 -6.16 -21.91 -5.42
CA THR A 176 -7.45 -22.31 -5.92
C THR A 176 -7.44 -22.08 -7.48
N ILE A 177 -7.47 -23.11 -8.37
CA ILE A 177 -7.87 -23.16 -9.84
C ILE A 177 -8.42 -24.55 -10.32
N SER A 178 -9.51 -24.66 -11.11
CA SER A 178 -10.27 -25.93 -11.32
C SER A 178 -9.76 -27.08 -12.23
N SER A 179 -8.71 -26.95 -13.05
CA SER A 179 -7.90 -28.09 -13.58
C SER A 179 -6.74 -27.63 -14.47
N PRO A 180 -5.61 -28.38 -14.58
CA PRO A 180 -4.44 -27.95 -15.35
C PRO A 180 -4.70 -27.70 -16.84
N ASN A 181 -5.37 -28.64 -17.52
CA ASN A 181 -5.55 -28.59 -18.98
C ASN A 181 -6.36 -27.37 -19.43
N LYS A 182 -7.32 -26.90 -18.62
CA LYS A 182 -8.19 -25.78 -18.96
C LYS A 182 -7.50 -24.42 -18.87
N TRP A 183 -6.43 -24.32 -18.08
CA TRP A 183 -5.54 -23.15 -18.05
C TRP A 183 -4.66 -23.12 -19.30
N ILE A 184 -3.90 -24.19 -19.56
CA ILE A 184 -3.00 -24.30 -20.72
C ILE A 184 -3.75 -23.91 -22.00
N THR A 185 -4.89 -24.55 -22.30
CA THR A 185 -5.67 -24.26 -23.52
C THR A 185 -6.17 -22.82 -23.64
N LYS A 186 -6.31 -22.07 -22.54
CA LYS A 186 -6.81 -20.68 -22.55
C LYS A 186 -5.73 -19.60 -22.43
N SER A 187 -4.63 -19.88 -21.75
CA SER A 187 -3.55 -18.93 -21.55
C SER A 187 -2.44 -19.06 -22.58
N GLN A 188 -2.24 -20.24 -23.20
CA GLN A 188 -1.18 -20.44 -24.18
C GLN A 188 -1.24 -19.42 -25.34
N PRO A 189 -2.39 -19.11 -25.97
CA PRO A 189 -2.44 -18.10 -27.05
C PRO A 189 -2.16 -16.66 -26.58
N LEU A 190 -2.26 -16.39 -25.27
CA LEU A 190 -1.92 -15.09 -24.69
C LEU A 190 -0.42 -15.02 -24.37
N LEU A 191 0.13 -16.11 -23.83
CA LEU A 191 1.55 -16.26 -23.47
C LEU A 191 2.45 -16.39 -24.70
N ASP A 192 1.98 -17.08 -25.75
CA ASP A 192 2.63 -17.20 -27.08
C ASP A 192 2.65 -15.85 -27.85
N HIS A 193 2.05 -14.80 -27.30
CA HIS A 193 2.04 -13.44 -27.86
C HIS A 193 2.68 -12.41 -26.92
N THR A 194 3.25 -12.84 -25.79
CA THR A 194 3.91 -11.96 -24.83
C THR A 194 5.33 -12.45 -24.51
N ASP A 195 6.32 -11.89 -25.20
CA ASP A 195 7.72 -11.96 -24.76
C ASP A 195 7.96 -11.17 -23.44
N ILE A 196 6.95 -10.41 -22.99
CA ILE A 196 7.04 -9.39 -21.93
C ILE A 196 5.76 -9.37 -21.07
N VAL A 197 5.64 -10.30 -20.11
CA VAL A 197 4.84 -10.07 -18.87
C VAL A 197 5.53 -10.80 -17.71
N HIS A 198 6.51 -10.13 -17.10
CA HIS A 198 6.85 -10.44 -15.72
C HIS A 198 5.64 -10.12 -14.82
N LYS A 199 5.51 -10.82 -13.69
CA LYS A 199 4.40 -10.65 -12.74
C LYS A 199 4.93 -10.21 -11.39
N THR A 200 4.74 -8.94 -11.04
CA THR A 200 4.92 -8.53 -9.66
C THR A 200 3.79 -9.06 -8.77
N ALA A 201 4.16 -9.67 -7.64
CA ALA A 201 3.22 -10.21 -6.65
C ALA A 201 2.84 -9.16 -5.60
N LEU A 202 2.29 -8.02 -6.04
CA LEU A 202 1.95 -6.90 -5.17
C LEU A 202 0.54 -7.09 -4.55
N GLU A 203 0.46 -7.20 -3.23
CA GLU A 203 -0.79 -7.01 -2.48
C GLU A 203 -0.74 -5.68 -1.71
N GLY A 204 -1.87 -4.96 -1.63
CA GLY A 204 -1.94 -3.58 -1.14
C GLY A 204 -1.35 -3.36 0.26
N GLY A 205 -1.68 -4.21 1.22
CA GLY A 205 -1.13 -4.13 2.59
C GLY A 205 0.39 -4.39 2.69
N ASN A 206 1.08 -4.74 1.61
CA ASN A 206 2.54 -4.84 1.55
C ASN A 206 3.24 -3.57 1.01
N PHE A 207 2.51 -2.49 0.75
CA PHE A 207 3.02 -1.31 0.06
C PHE A 207 2.58 0.01 0.70
N PHE A 208 3.53 0.93 0.92
CA PHE A 208 3.23 2.32 1.31
C PHE A 208 3.80 3.31 0.30
N CYS A 209 3.01 4.34 -0.02
CA CYS A 209 3.49 5.56 -0.67
C CYS A 209 3.60 6.67 0.39
N ALA A 210 4.82 6.93 0.89
CA ALA A 210 5.07 7.82 2.02
C ALA A 210 5.94 9.03 1.63
N ILE A 211 5.83 10.12 2.39
CA ILE A 211 6.61 11.36 2.16
C ILE A 211 7.39 11.71 3.43
N ASN A 212 8.72 11.72 3.35
CA ASN A 212 9.58 11.96 4.51
C ASN A 212 9.56 13.42 5.00
N LYS A 213 10.23 13.73 6.13
CA LYS A 213 10.27 15.08 6.70
C LYS A 213 10.92 16.14 5.78
N LYS A 214 11.70 15.73 4.77
CA LYS A 214 12.30 16.62 3.73
C LYS A 214 11.41 16.80 2.50
N GLY A 215 10.19 16.27 2.51
CA GLY A 215 9.23 16.31 1.40
C GLY A 215 9.65 15.44 0.21
N MET A 216 10.45 14.39 0.45
CA MET A 216 10.82 13.41 -0.57
C MET A 216 9.90 12.19 -0.48
N ARG A 217 9.38 11.74 -1.61
CA ARG A 217 8.52 10.55 -1.69
C ARG A 217 9.37 9.28 -1.73
N TYR A 218 8.91 8.25 -1.02
CA TYR A 218 9.43 6.90 -1.06
C TYR A 218 8.29 5.89 -1.21
N TYR A 219 8.63 4.76 -1.81
CA TYR A 219 7.80 3.57 -1.95
C TYR A 219 8.38 2.54 -1.01
N LEU A 220 7.61 2.13 -0.01
CA LEU A 220 8.03 1.09 0.91
C LEU A 220 7.37 -0.21 0.47
N LEU A 221 8.13 -1.28 0.40
CA LEU A 221 7.65 -2.57 -0.06
C LEU A 221 8.15 -3.68 0.85
N GLY A 222 7.26 -4.56 1.28
CA GLY A 222 7.63 -5.73 2.06
C GLY A 222 8.53 -6.72 1.29
N GLU A 223 9.57 -7.25 1.94
CA GLU A 223 10.47 -8.30 1.39
C GLU A 223 9.70 -9.55 0.92
N ASN A 224 8.50 -9.80 1.46
CA ASN A 224 7.59 -10.85 0.96
C ASN A 224 7.28 -10.64 -0.52
N VAL A 225 6.95 -9.42 -0.99
CA VAL A 225 6.60 -9.14 -2.39
C VAL A 225 7.79 -9.37 -3.32
N VAL A 226 8.99 -8.97 -2.92
CA VAL A 226 10.22 -9.24 -3.68
C VAL A 226 10.42 -10.75 -3.83
N SER A 227 10.23 -11.50 -2.75
CA SER A 227 10.44 -12.94 -2.70
C SER A 227 9.36 -13.72 -3.48
N GLU A 228 8.09 -13.32 -3.38
CA GLU A 228 7.03 -13.87 -4.22
C GLU A 228 7.29 -13.57 -5.70
N THR A 229 7.74 -12.37 -6.05
CA THR A 229 8.09 -11.97 -7.42
C THR A 229 9.29 -12.77 -7.96
N MET A 230 10.32 -13.03 -7.13
CA MET A 230 11.42 -13.95 -7.47
C MET A 230 10.89 -15.35 -7.80
N ALA A 231 10.02 -15.91 -6.96
CA ALA A 231 9.46 -17.26 -7.16
C ALA A 231 8.56 -17.34 -8.41
N TYR A 232 7.65 -16.38 -8.60
CA TYR A 232 6.71 -16.36 -9.72
C TYR A 232 7.38 -16.22 -11.09
N ASN A 233 8.53 -15.56 -11.16
CA ASN A 233 9.25 -15.28 -12.40
C ASN A 233 10.55 -16.09 -12.56
N ASN A 234 10.93 -16.88 -11.55
CA ASN A 234 12.24 -17.55 -11.44
C ASN A 234 13.42 -16.58 -11.66
N LEU A 235 13.40 -15.46 -10.92
CA LEU A 235 14.39 -14.38 -11.00
C LEU A 235 15.25 -14.29 -9.74
N GLU A 236 16.47 -13.81 -9.91
CA GLU A 236 17.31 -13.35 -8.79
C GLU A 236 16.77 -12.04 -8.18
N ARG A 237 17.09 -11.78 -6.90
CA ARG A 237 16.49 -10.70 -6.11
C ARG A 237 16.57 -9.34 -6.78
N ASP A 238 17.73 -8.96 -7.29
CA ASP A 238 17.92 -7.65 -7.94
C ASP A 238 17.06 -7.54 -9.20
N LYS A 239 16.89 -8.62 -9.98
CA LYS A 239 16.03 -8.65 -11.16
C LYS A 239 14.53 -8.60 -10.81
N ALA A 240 14.14 -9.16 -9.68
CA ALA A 240 12.78 -8.97 -9.16
C ALA A 240 12.54 -7.51 -8.75
N ILE A 241 13.53 -6.85 -8.14
CA ILE A 241 13.46 -5.42 -7.79
C ILE A 241 13.40 -4.54 -9.06
N ASP A 242 14.21 -4.82 -10.08
CA ASP A 242 14.14 -4.12 -11.38
C ASP A 242 12.70 -4.15 -11.92
N VAL A 243 12.10 -5.35 -12.06
CA VAL A 243 10.70 -5.56 -12.51
C VAL A 243 9.70 -4.76 -11.65
N ILE A 244 9.84 -4.80 -10.33
CA ILE A 244 8.98 -4.07 -9.39
C ILE A 244 9.07 -2.56 -9.62
N THR A 245 10.28 -2.01 -9.80
CA THR A 245 10.46 -0.56 -10.03
C THR A 245 9.92 -0.11 -11.38
N GLU A 246 10.03 -0.96 -12.41
CA GLU A 246 9.46 -0.74 -13.73
C GLU A 246 7.92 -0.73 -13.68
N GLU A 247 7.29 -1.71 -13.02
CA GLU A 247 5.83 -1.80 -12.87
C GLU A 247 5.25 -0.65 -12.01
N LEU A 248 5.92 -0.28 -10.92
CA LEU A 248 5.53 0.87 -10.09
C LEU A 248 5.87 2.23 -10.74
N ALA A 249 6.65 2.24 -11.81
CA ALA A 249 7.26 3.41 -12.42
C ALA A 249 7.96 4.33 -11.39
N CYS A 250 8.74 3.74 -10.48
CA CYS A 250 9.45 4.44 -9.42
C CYS A 250 10.98 4.36 -9.56
N PRO A 251 11.74 5.38 -9.13
CA PRO A 251 13.21 5.29 -9.12
C PRO A 251 13.71 4.26 -8.08
N HIS A 252 14.74 3.49 -8.42
CA HIS A 252 15.37 2.53 -7.49
C HIS A 252 15.81 3.15 -6.16
N ASP A 253 16.35 4.38 -6.15
CA ASP A 253 16.76 5.10 -4.93
C ASP A 253 15.57 5.56 -4.06
N ARG A 254 14.33 5.31 -4.52
CA ARG A 254 13.08 5.63 -3.83
C ARG A 254 12.27 4.40 -3.45
N LEU A 255 12.70 3.20 -3.84
CA LEU A 255 12.09 1.95 -3.40
C LEU A 255 12.85 1.40 -2.18
N LEU A 256 12.22 1.47 -1.01
CA LEU A 256 12.74 0.95 0.24
C LEU A 256 12.15 -0.45 0.47
N ILE A 257 12.99 -1.48 0.45
CA ILE A 257 12.56 -2.84 0.78
C ILE A 257 12.62 -3.03 2.30
N ILE A 258 11.51 -3.44 2.90
CA ILE A 258 11.31 -3.52 4.34
C ILE A 258 11.27 -4.99 4.78
N PRO A 259 12.11 -5.41 5.75
CA PRO A 259 12.02 -6.74 6.37
C PRO A 259 10.66 -6.97 7.03
N GLN A 260 10.20 -8.22 7.10
CA GLN A 260 8.85 -8.53 7.61
C GLN A 260 8.81 -9.63 8.67
N TRP A 261 7.96 -9.46 9.68
CA TRP A 261 7.51 -10.52 10.60
C TRP A 261 6.03 -10.91 10.38
N SER A 262 5.25 -10.05 9.75
CA SER A 262 3.85 -10.27 9.41
C SER A 262 3.67 -10.65 7.93
N TYR A 263 2.47 -11.12 7.56
CA TYR A 263 2.16 -11.40 6.15
C TYR A 263 2.13 -10.12 5.31
N HIS A 264 1.42 -9.11 5.82
CA HIS A 264 1.30 -7.78 5.23
C HIS A 264 2.03 -6.77 6.10
N LEU A 265 2.58 -5.74 5.47
CA LEU A 265 3.41 -4.72 6.11
C LEU A 265 2.57 -3.78 7.01
N ASP A 266 1.30 -3.56 6.67
CA ASP A 266 0.30 -2.83 7.47
C ASP A 266 0.03 -3.44 8.87
N LEU A 267 0.20 -4.76 9.03
CA LEU A 267 0.12 -5.44 10.33
C LEU A 267 1.36 -5.19 11.21
N GLN A 268 2.49 -4.77 10.61
CA GLN A 268 3.77 -4.52 11.28
C GLN A 268 4.03 -3.03 11.53
N MET A 269 3.56 -2.14 10.65
CA MET A 269 3.84 -0.71 10.70
C MET A 269 2.73 0.11 10.04
N ALA A 270 2.50 1.32 10.54
CA ALA A 270 1.53 2.26 9.98
C ALA A 270 2.19 3.60 9.66
N TYR A 271 1.92 4.14 8.46
CA TYR A 271 2.33 5.49 8.08
C TYR A 271 1.34 6.50 8.64
N LEU A 272 1.79 7.43 9.47
CA LEU A 272 0.93 8.43 10.13
C LEU A 272 0.84 9.76 9.35
N GLY A 273 1.47 9.86 8.18
CA GLY A 273 1.65 11.11 7.47
C GLY A 273 2.79 11.97 8.01
N ARG A 274 3.11 13.05 7.28
CA ARG A 274 4.14 14.04 7.66
C ARG A 274 5.54 13.43 7.90
N GLY A 275 5.83 12.28 7.29
CA GLY A 275 7.09 11.58 7.46
C GLY A 275 7.22 10.84 8.79
N GLN A 276 6.11 10.47 9.44
CA GLN A 276 6.09 9.69 10.68
C GLN A 276 5.58 8.26 10.42
N PHE A 277 6.23 7.28 11.02
CA PHE A 277 5.81 5.89 11.08
C PHE A 277 5.71 5.41 12.54
N VAL A 278 4.75 4.54 12.81
CA VAL A 278 4.79 3.66 13.98
C VAL A 278 5.06 2.24 13.55
N ILE A 279 5.82 1.50 14.37
CA ILE A 279 6.16 0.10 14.12
C ILE A 279 5.84 -0.72 15.36
N HIS A 280 5.21 -1.88 15.18
CA HIS A 280 5.00 -2.84 16.24
C HIS A 280 6.34 -3.28 16.85
N SER A 281 6.43 -3.29 18.17
CA SER A 281 7.55 -3.86 18.93
C SER A 281 7.04 -4.95 19.85
N PHE A 282 7.78 -6.05 19.95
CA PHE A 282 7.47 -7.13 20.89
C PHE A 282 7.92 -6.78 22.32
N HIS A 283 8.71 -5.71 22.49
CA HIS A 283 9.21 -5.26 23.78
C HIS A 283 8.17 -4.45 24.58
N GLN A 284 7.28 -5.13 25.30
CA GLN A 284 6.27 -4.51 26.16
C GLN A 284 6.54 -4.73 27.65
N LYS A 285 6.41 -3.65 28.44
CA LYS A 285 6.48 -3.69 29.91
C LYS A 285 5.09 -3.52 30.50
N GLY A 286 4.69 -4.41 31.41
CA GLY A 286 3.41 -4.30 32.12
C GLY A 286 2.20 -4.79 31.32
N ILE A 287 2.25 -6.04 30.85
CA ILE A 287 1.09 -6.71 30.25
C ILE A 287 0.10 -7.05 31.37
N ASN A 288 -0.94 -6.23 31.52
CA ASN A 288 -2.03 -6.42 32.48
C ASN A 288 -3.31 -5.67 32.00
N PHE A 289 -3.81 -6.03 30.82
CA PHE A 289 -4.93 -5.35 30.16
C PHE A 289 -6.31 -5.82 30.67
N GLY A 290 -6.41 -6.20 31.96
CA GLY A 290 -7.62 -6.82 32.53
C GLY A 290 -7.84 -8.28 32.13
N LEU A 291 -6.84 -8.92 31.52
CA LEU A 291 -6.88 -10.32 31.10
C LEU A 291 -6.64 -11.30 32.28
N PRO A 292 -7.06 -12.58 32.18
CA PRO A 292 -6.74 -13.61 33.15
C PRO A 292 -5.21 -13.80 33.33
N GLU A 293 -4.77 -14.17 34.53
CA GLU A 293 -3.33 -14.37 34.84
C GLU A 293 -2.68 -15.40 33.91
N GLU A 294 -3.40 -16.48 33.57
CA GLU A 294 -2.95 -17.52 32.64
C GLU A 294 -2.68 -16.95 31.23
N SER A 295 -3.63 -16.21 30.67
CA SER A 295 -3.48 -15.54 29.37
C SER A 295 -2.32 -14.54 29.41
N ILE A 296 -2.20 -13.74 30.49
CA ILE A 296 -1.10 -12.80 30.67
C ILE A 296 0.27 -13.51 30.63
N ASP A 297 0.41 -14.67 31.26
CA ASP A 297 1.67 -15.42 31.25
C ASP A 297 1.95 -16.07 29.88
N LYS A 298 0.93 -16.61 29.20
CA LYS A 298 1.06 -17.08 27.80
C LYS A 298 1.49 -15.95 26.86
N ILE A 299 0.93 -14.74 27.01
CA ILE A 299 1.33 -13.55 26.24
C ILE A 299 2.80 -13.20 26.53
N LYS A 300 3.23 -13.11 27.79
CA LYS A 300 4.63 -12.82 28.14
C LYS A 300 5.60 -13.82 27.51
N ILE A 301 5.28 -15.11 27.55
CA ILE A 301 6.11 -16.18 26.97
C ILE A 301 6.17 -16.04 25.45
N THR A 302 5.02 -15.81 24.80
CA THR A 302 4.91 -15.61 23.35
C THR A 302 5.71 -14.40 22.89
N PHE A 303 5.53 -13.24 23.53
CA PHE A 303 6.21 -12.01 23.15
C PHE A 303 7.72 -12.06 23.43
N ALA A 304 8.16 -12.68 24.53
CA ALA A 304 9.58 -12.91 24.79
C ALA A 304 10.25 -13.95 23.84
N TYR A 305 9.45 -14.76 23.14
CA TYR A 305 9.92 -15.61 22.04
C TYR A 305 10.04 -14.80 20.73
N LEU A 306 9.00 -14.03 20.39
CA LEU A 306 8.97 -13.22 19.16
C LEU A 306 9.99 -12.06 19.18
N GLU A 307 10.21 -11.43 20.34
CA GLU A 307 11.25 -10.40 20.54
C GLU A 307 12.64 -10.93 20.14
N LYS A 308 12.98 -12.18 20.52
CA LYS A 308 14.26 -12.81 20.18
C LYS A 308 14.42 -13.10 18.69
N LEU A 309 13.32 -13.33 17.97
CA LEU A 309 13.34 -13.61 16.53
C LEU A 309 13.37 -12.32 15.70
N PHE A 310 12.46 -11.39 16.00
CA PHE A 310 12.09 -10.32 15.09
C PHE A 310 12.50 -8.92 15.55
N GLU A 311 12.66 -8.66 16.85
CA GLU A 311 12.91 -7.28 17.33
C GLU A 311 14.18 -6.69 16.71
N LYS A 312 15.28 -7.43 16.71
CA LYS A 312 16.54 -6.97 16.11
C LYS A 312 16.56 -7.07 14.58
N ASN A 313 16.09 -8.18 14.03
CA ASN A 313 16.32 -8.49 12.61
C ASN A 313 15.27 -7.86 11.68
N VAL A 314 14.09 -7.53 12.23
CA VAL A 314 12.97 -6.96 11.48
C VAL A 314 12.63 -5.56 12.01
N ILE A 315 12.34 -5.41 13.31
CA ILE A 315 11.84 -4.14 13.87
C ILE A 315 12.94 -3.06 13.86
N ASP A 316 14.08 -3.31 14.50
CA ASP A 316 15.24 -2.40 14.52
C ASP A 316 15.79 -2.12 13.11
N ALA A 317 15.80 -3.14 12.24
CA ALA A 317 16.22 -3.01 10.85
C ALA A 317 15.27 -2.06 10.08
N THR A 318 13.95 -2.22 10.25
CA THR A 318 12.96 -1.31 9.66
C THR A 318 13.12 0.11 10.22
N CYS A 319 13.28 0.28 11.54
CA CYS A 319 13.56 1.59 12.14
C CYS A 319 14.77 2.25 11.49
N SER A 320 15.86 1.51 11.31
CA SER A 320 17.12 2.01 10.74
C SER A 320 16.93 2.47 9.29
N ILE A 321 16.32 1.63 8.44
CA ILE A 321 16.04 1.95 7.03
C ILE A 321 15.23 3.24 6.91
N LEU A 322 14.19 3.40 7.72
CA LEU A 322 13.33 4.59 7.68
C LEU A 322 14.05 5.85 8.20
N GLN A 323 14.81 5.74 9.29
CA GLN A 323 15.55 6.85 9.88
C GLN A 323 16.68 7.35 8.96
N GLU A 324 17.38 6.45 8.27
CA GLU A 324 18.37 6.78 7.23
C GLU A 324 17.77 7.61 6.08
N HIS A 325 16.47 7.46 5.83
CA HIS A 325 15.71 8.18 4.80
C HIS A 325 14.87 9.35 5.36
N ASP A 326 15.25 9.90 6.52
CA ASP A 326 14.62 11.05 7.20
C ASP A 326 13.13 10.89 7.55
N PHE A 327 12.68 9.65 7.81
CA PHE A 327 11.43 9.41 8.52
C PHE A 327 11.66 9.46 10.03
N GLU A 328 10.64 9.93 10.76
CA GLU A 328 10.52 9.73 12.19
C GLU A 328 9.81 8.42 12.46
N VAL A 329 10.29 7.68 13.47
CA VAL A 329 9.88 6.31 13.73
C VAL A 329 9.76 6.11 15.22
N ASP A 330 8.58 5.68 15.65
CA ASP A 330 8.30 5.35 17.04
C ASP A 330 7.84 3.88 17.15
N LYS A 331 8.34 3.20 18.18
CA LYS A 331 7.93 1.82 18.50
C LYS A 331 6.69 1.85 19.37
N VAL A 332 5.68 1.05 18.99
CA VAL A 332 4.40 0.96 19.69
C VAL A 332 4.02 -0.50 19.94
N PHE A 333 3.16 -0.72 20.94
CA PHE A 333 2.59 -2.03 21.22
C PHE A 333 1.20 -2.14 20.58
N GLY A 334 1.18 -2.41 19.26
CA GLY A 334 -0.06 -2.33 18.46
C GLY A 334 -0.76 -3.65 18.14
N CYS A 335 -0.25 -4.79 18.62
CA CYS A 335 -0.87 -6.12 18.42
C CYS A 335 -0.80 -6.92 19.73
N LEU A 336 -1.82 -7.73 20.03
CA LEU A 336 -1.88 -8.59 21.21
C LEU A 336 -2.42 -9.97 20.84
N PHE A 337 -1.73 -11.03 21.27
CA PHE A 337 -2.11 -12.43 21.08
C PHE A 337 -1.25 -13.33 21.99
N TYR A 338 -1.53 -14.63 22.05
CA TYR A 338 -0.62 -15.61 22.64
C TYR A 338 -0.74 -16.97 21.98
N LEU A 339 0.35 -17.74 22.00
CA LEU A 339 0.33 -19.16 21.66
C LEU A 339 0.08 -19.97 22.93
N GLU A 340 -0.71 -21.04 22.81
CA GLU A 340 -0.86 -22.07 23.84
C GLU A 340 0.46 -22.85 24.02
N ASP A 341 1.16 -23.14 22.92
CA ASP A 341 2.51 -23.71 22.94
C ASP A 341 3.46 -23.00 21.96
N THR A 342 4.43 -22.27 22.50
CA THR A 342 5.54 -21.67 21.75
C THR A 342 6.56 -22.69 21.21
N SER A 343 6.36 -23.99 21.43
CA SER A 343 7.09 -25.09 20.78
C SER A 343 6.38 -25.58 19.50
N ASP A 344 5.05 -25.56 19.46
CA ASP A 344 4.26 -26.11 18.35
C ASP A 344 4.43 -25.33 17.04
N VAL A 345 4.59 -26.06 15.95
CA VAL A 345 4.71 -25.54 14.59
C VAL A 345 3.35 -25.16 14.01
N ASN A 346 2.26 -25.82 14.42
CA ASN A 346 0.92 -25.51 13.91
C ASN A 346 0.43 -24.14 14.37
N GLN A 347 0.58 -23.79 15.64
CA GLN A 347 0.19 -22.44 16.11
C GLN A 347 1.09 -21.35 15.49
N LYS A 348 2.42 -21.57 15.44
CA LYS A 348 3.37 -20.58 14.91
C LYS A 348 3.10 -20.15 13.47
N LYS A 349 2.61 -21.04 12.60
CA LYS A 349 2.37 -20.71 11.20
C LYS A 349 1.33 -19.60 11.01
N TRP A 350 0.45 -19.38 11.99
CA TRP A 350 -0.63 -18.39 11.92
C TRP A 350 -0.32 -17.02 12.54
N VAL A 351 0.75 -16.92 13.35
CA VAL A 351 1.23 -15.68 13.96
C VAL A 351 1.32 -14.46 13.00
N PRO A 352 1.82 -14.56 11.74
CA PRO A 352 1.98 -13.40 10.83
C PRO A 352 0.69 -12.83 10.30
N PHE A 353 -0.31 -13.69 10.28
CA PHE A 353 -1.66 -13.39 9.84
C PHE A 353 -2.48 -12.89 11.02
N CYS A 354 -1.95 -13.00 12.24
CA CYS A 354 -2.69 -12.79 13.48
C CYS A 354 -4.00 -13.62 13.51
N LYS A 355 -3.99 -14.80 12.89
CA LYS A 355 -5.21 -15.55 12.54
C LYS A 355 -5.47 -16.68 13.54
N ALA A 356 -6.73 -16.83 13.97
CA ALA A 356 -7.17 -17.93 14.80
C ALA A 356 -7.14 -19.30 14.09
N ASP A 357 -6.94 -20.35 14.89
CA ASP A 357 -7.06 -21.78 14.54
C ASP A 357 -7.51 -22.58 15.77
N GLU A 358 -7.80 -23.88 15.65
CA GLU A 358 -8.33 -24.72 16.75
C GLU A 358 -7.45 -24.69 18.04
N ASP A 359 -6.14 -24.53 17.89
CA ASP A 359 -5.15 -24.48 18.99
C ASP A 359 -4.62 -23.06 19.30
N PHE A 360 -5.17 -22.00 18.71
CA PHE A 360 -4.67 -20.62 18.84
C PHE A 360 -5.76 -19.55 18.63
N GLU A 361 -5.97 -18.68 19.62
CA GLU A 361 -7.04 -17.64 19.58
C GLU A 361 -6.85 -16.54 18.52
N GLY A 362 -5.68 -16.39 17.90
CA GLY A 362 -5.41 -15.31 16.93
C GLY A 362 -5.10 -13.97 17.60
N ALA A 363 -5.32 -12.86 16.90
CA ALA A 363 -5.24 -11.51 17.48
C ALA A 363 -6.41 -11.23 18.43
N ILE A 364 -6.06 -11.01 19.70
CA ILE A 364 -6.95 -10.48 20.73
C ILE A 364 -7.13 -8.97 20.56
N ALA A 365 -6.10 -8.29 20.03
CA ALA A 365 -6.20 -6.90 19.59
C ALA A 365 -5.27 -6.64 18.41
N LEU A 366 -5.74 -5.85 17.44
CA LEU A 366 -4.98 -5.45 16.26
C LEU A 366 -5.25 -3.97 15.96
N MET A 367 -4.28 -3.12 16.32
CA MET A 367 -4.35 -1.66 16.22
C MET A 367 -3.40 -1.08 15.16
N MET A 368 -2.48 -1.89 14.61
CA MET A 368 -1.55 -1.45 13.57
C MET A 368 -2.24 -1.20 12.22
N ASN A 369 -3.21 -2.05 11.85
CA ASN A 369 -3.95 -1.87 10.61
C ASN A 369 -4.98 -0.74 10.75
N GLY A 370 -4.97 0.22 9.82
CA GLY A 370 -5.83 1.38 9.93
C GLY A 370 -5.72 2.41 8.80
N ILE A 371 -6.43 3.53 8.94
CA ILE A 371 -6.36 4.67 8.04
C ILE A 371 -5.81 5.87 8.78
N SER A 372 -4.70 6.43 8.31
CA SER A 372 -4.22 7.74 8.75
C SER A 372 -4.97 8.86 8.03
N LEU A 373 -5.43 9.86 8.77
CA LEU A 373 -6.07 11.06 8.26
C LEU A 373 -5.23 12.31 8.58
N ASP A 374 -5.08 13.24 7.63
CA ASP A 374 -4.58 14.61 7.86
C ASP A 374 -5.56 15.61 7.26
N LEU A 375 -6.52 16.04 8.08
CA LEU A 375 -7.66 16.87 7.69
C LEU A 375 -7.41 18.37 7.96
N GLY A 376 -6.14 18.77 7.95
CA GLY A 376 -5.70 20.15 8.06
C GLY A 376 -6.14 20.82 9.37
N ALA A 377 -7.14 21.69 9.29
CA ALA A 377 -7.67 22.41 10.46
C ALA A 377 -8.52 21.53 11.39
N ARG A 378 -8.96 20.35 10.92
CA ARG A 378 -9.72 19.37 11.71
C ARG A 378 -8.84 18.33 12.40
N GLY A 379 -7.52 18.51 12.35
CA GLY A 379 -6.55 17.64 13.00
C GLY A 379 -6.15 16.42 12.18
N ARG A 380 -5.32 15.60 12.80
CA ARG A 380 -4.87 14.29 12.32
C ARG A 380 -5.54 13.20 13.12
N HIS A 381 -5.98 12.14 12.46
CA HIS A 381 -6.69 11.05 13.10
C HIS A 381 -6.14 9.71 12.63
N PHE A 382 -6.34 8.67 13.43
CA PHE A 382 -6.08 7.30 13.02
C PHE A 382 -7.35 6.48 13.21
N LEU A 383 -7.82 5.80 12.17
CA LEU A 383 -8.97 4.90 12.23
C LEU A 383 -8.45 3.46 12.28
N THR A 384 -8.92 2.62 13.19
CA THR A 384 -8.47 1.22 13.30
C THR A 384 -9.60 0.30 13.72
N SER A 385 -9.45 -1.02 13.63
CA SER A 385 -10.51 -1.96 14.01
C SER A 385 -10.84 -1.77 15.49
N LYS A 386 -12.14 -1.76 15.81
CA LYS A 386 -12.61 -1.72 17.19
C LYS A 386 -11.88 -2.75 18.04
N CYS A 387 -11.28 -2.28 19.13
CA CYS A 387 -10.56 -3.10 20.08
C CYS A 387 -11.42 -3.37 21.31
N ASP A 388 -11.69 -4.64 21.56
CA ASP A 388 -12.57 -5.07 22.66
C ASP A 388 -11.85 -5.03 24.05
N LEU A 389 -10.59 -4.56 24.10
CA LEU A 389 -9.80 -4.35 25.31
C LEU A 389 -9.49 -2.87 25.57
N PRO A 390 -10.31 -2.14 26.36
CA PRO A 390 -10.16 -0.70 26.58
C PRO A 390 -8.78 -0.28 27.11
N SER A 391 -8.19 -1.03 28.04
CA SER A 391 -6.86 -0.71 28.59
C SER A 391 -5.72 -0.91 27.59
N PHE A 392 -5.89 -1.78 26.60
CA PHE A 392 -4.93 -1.93 25.50
C PHE A 392 -5.09 -0.75 24.53
N LYS A 393 -6.34 -0.42 24.15
CA LYS A 393 -6.65 0.74 23.31
C LYS A 393 -6.10 2.03 23.92
N GLU A 394 -6.33 2.29 25.19
CA GLU A 394 -5.83 3.48 25.90
C GLU A 394 -4.30 3.61 25.81
N GLN A 395 -3.55 2.52 25.97
CA GLN A 395 -2.08 2.54 25.80
C GLN A 395 -1.68 2.91 24.36
N TYR A 396 -2.39 2.39 23.36
CA TYR A 396 -2.13 2.67 21.95
C TYR A 396 -2.46 4.12 21.60
N ASP A 397 -3.64 4.60 22.01
CA ASP A 397 -4.07 5.99 21.87
C ASP A 397 -3.06 6.96 22.48
N VAL A 398 -2.62 6.72 23.72
CA VAL A 398 -1.59 7.52 24.40
C VAL A 398 -0.24 7.49 23.68
N SER A 399 0.06 6.42 22.92
CA SER A 399 1.24 6.35 22.08
C SER A 399 1.10 7.21 20.83
N LEU A 400 -0.03 7.14 20.12
CA LEU A 400 -0.27 7.94 18.91
C LEU A 400 -0.47 9.44 19.20
N ILE A 401 -1.12 9.79 20.31
CA ILE A 401 -1.33 11.20 20.72
C ILE A 401 0.00 11.94 20.93
N LYS A 402 1.03 11.26 21.46
CA LYS A 402 2.39 11.83 21.61
C LYS A 402 3.03 12.20 20.26
N LEU A 403 2.60 11.58 19.17
CA LEU A 403 3.07 11.83 17.80
C LEU A 403 2.25 12.92 17.08
N GLY A 404 1.31 13.54 17.80
CA GLY A 404 0.41 14.57 17.25
C GLY A 404 -0.68 13.98 16.36
N ILE A 405 -1.25 12.84 16.76
CA ILE A 405 -2.57 12.37 16.33
C ILE A 405 -3.59 12.94 17.34
N ASP A 406 -4.58 13.67 16.85
CA ASP A 406 -5.58 14.36 17.68
C ASP A 406 -6.71 13.40 18.17
N GLY A 407 -6.93 12.29 17.45
CA GLY A 407 -7.88 11.25 17.85
C GLY A 407 -7.63 9.88 17.20
N VAL A 408 -7.89 8.81 17.95
CA VAL A 408 -7.82 7.42 17.48
C VAL A 408 -9.20 6.79 17.61
N HIS A 409 -9.80 6.44 16.48
CA HIS A 409 -11.20 6.08 16.37
C HIS A 409 -11.38 4.62 15.98
N ASP A 410 -12.33 3.96 16.63
CA ASP A 410 -12.72 2.59 16.34
C ASP A 410 -13.63 2.53 15.12
N VAL A 411 -13.31 1.63 14.20
CA VAL A 411 -14.17 1.23 13.10
C VAL A 411 -14.86 -0.08 13.49
N ASP A 412 -16.18 -0.01 13.58
CA ASP A 412 -17.06 -1.03 14.15
C ASP A 412 -17.84 -1.77 13.04
N MET A 413 -18.52 -2.85 13.42
CA MET A 413 -19.42 -3.64 12.58
C MET A 413 -20.88 -3.59 13.13
N PRO A 414 -21.55 -2.42 13.14
CA PRO A 414 -22.81 -2.22 13.87
C PRO A 414 -23.94 -3.17 13.44
N ALA A 415 -23.97 -3.57 12.17
CA ALA A 415 -24.98 -4.48 11.61
C ALA A 415 -24.93 -5.94 12.14
N TYR A 416 -23.96 -6.28 13.00
CA TYR A 416 -23.77 -7.62 13.58
C TYR A 416 -23.97 -7.64 15.10
N TYR A 417 -24.50 -6.57 15.69
CA TYR A 417 -24.96 -6.61 17.07
C TYR A 417 -26.45 -6.97 17.11
N ASP A 418 -26.84 -7.78 18.10
CA ASP A 418 -28.25 -8.07 18.38
C ASP A 418 -28.97 -6.89 19.06
N ASP A 419 -30.29 -7.03 19.27
CA ASP A 419 -31.13 -6.00 19.91
C ASP A 419 -30.69 -5.65 21.35
N ASP A 420 -29.94 -6.54 22.02
CA ASP A 420 -29.38 -6.35 23.37
C ASP A 420 -27.94 -5.78 23.35
N GLY A 421 -27.33 -5.64 22.16
CA GLY A 421 -25.99 -5.09 21.97
C GLY A 421 -24.85 -6.11 22.09
N TYR A 422 -25.12 -7.41 22.01
CA TYR A 422 -24.11 -8.46 21.91
C TYR A 422 -23.74 -8.73 20.46
N PHE A 423 -22.49 -9.10 20.19
CA PHE A 423 -22.02 -9.42 18.84
C PHE A 423 -22.53 -10.80 18.41
N ASP A 424 -23.44 -10.86 17.43
CA ASP A 424 -23.91 -12.10 16.82
C ASP A 424 -22.87 -12.60 15.80
N GLY A 425 -22.06 -13.57 16.25
CA GLY A 425 -20.95 -14.18 15.53
C GLY A 425 -21.31 -15.00 14.28
N MET A 426 -22.35 -14.63 13.52
CA MET A 426 -22.71 -15.20 12.21
C MET A 426 -22.36 -14.26 11.05
N VAL A 427 -21.10 -13.85 10.96
CA VAL A 427 -20.60 -12.94 9.92
C VAL A 427 -20.26 -13.71 8.63
N THR A 428 -21.18 -13.77 7.66
CA THR A 428 -20.94 -14.13 6.23
C THR A 428 -19.87 -15.22 5.90
N GLY A 429 -19.74 -16.25 6.74
CA GLY A 429 -18.75 -17.34 6.56
C GLY A 429 -17.85 -17.60 7.78
N PHE A 430 -17.88 -16.74 8.79
CA PHE A 430 -17.22 -16.94 10.08
C PHE A 430 -18.29 -17.25 11.13
N MET A 431 -18.19 -18.42 11.79
CA MET A 431 -19.12 -18.85 12.85
C MET A 431 -18.41 -18.78 14.20
N GLY A 432 -19.05 -18.15 15.19
CA GLY A 432 -18.61 -18.17 16.58
C GLY A 432 -17.60 -17.08 16.96
N ALA A 433 -17.47 -16.02 16.17
CA ALA A 433 -16.71 -14.82 16.58
C ALA A 433 -17.44 -14.10 17.73
N GLY A 434 -16.72 -13.73 18.79
CA GLY A 434 -17.24 -13.01 19.95
C GLY A 434 -17.13 -11.49 19.87
N GLY A 435 -16.37 -10.95 18.91
CA GLY A 435 -16.22 -9.51 18.71
C GLY A 435 -15.51 -9.14 17.40
N VAL A 436 -15.30 -7.84 17.19
CA VAL A 436 -14.66 -7.30 15.98
C VAL A 436 -13.21 -7.77 15.87
N SER A 437 -12.52 -7.93 17.01
CA SER A 437 -11.15 -8.45 17.08
C SER A 437 -11.02 -9.85 16.48
N ASP A 438 -11.95 -10.77 16.81
CA ASP A 438 -11.97 -12.14 16.30
C ASP A 438 -12.23 -12.20 14.79
N VAL A 439 -13.17 -11.37 14.31
CA VAL A 439 -13.47 -11.28 12.87
C VAL A 439 -12.27 -10.71 12.12
N ALA A 440 -11.63 -9.67 12.65
CA ALA A 440 -10.39 -9.14 12.10
C ALA A 440 -9.29 -10.22 12.05
N ALA A 441 -9.06 -10.95 13.15
CA ALA A 441 -8.11 -12.06 13.23
C ALA A 441 -8.40 -13.15 12.17
N ALA A 442 -9.64 -13.65 12.10
CA ALA A 442 -10.06 -14.64 11.11
C ALA A 442 -9.86 -14.19 9.65
N MET A 443 -9.93 -12.88 9.41
CA MET A 443 -9.68 -12.24 8.10
C MET A 443 -8.21 -11.90 7.81
N ASN A 444 -7.27 -12.30 8.66
CA ASN A 444 -5.85 -11.91 8.60
C ASN A 444 -5.61 -10.40 8.87
N GLY A 445 -6.30 -9.90 9.89
CA GLY A 445 -6.28 -8.52 10.36
C GLY A 445 -7.16 -7.54 9.59
N GLY A 446 -8.29 -8.01 9.05
CA GLY A 446 -8.90 -7.42 7.86
C GLY A 446 -9.72 -6.12 7.97
N LEU A 447 -9.33 -5.11 8.76
CA LEU A 447 -9.79 -3.72 8.54
C LEU A 447 -8.99 -3.04 7.42
N ARG A 448 -9.04 -3.61 6.20
CA ARG A 448 -8.26 -3.08 5.06
C ARG A 448 -8.99 -1.97 4.34
N CYS A 449 -8.91 -0.78 4.91
CA CYS A 449 -9.47 0.45 4.33
C CYS A 449 -8.38 1.34 3.68
N GLN A 450 -7.12 0.97 3.88
CA GLN A 450 -5.94 1.70 3.41
C GLN A 450 -5.72 1.55 1.89
N THR A 451 -6.16 0.44 1.28
CA THR A 451 -5.83 0.08 -0.11
C THR A 451 -6.51 0.89 -1.21
N SER A 452 -7.36 1.87 -0.86
CA SER A 452 -8.12 2.67 -1.84
C SER A 452 -8.29 4.14 -1.45
N ILE A 453 -7.25 4.78 -0.89
CA ILE A 453 -7.21 6.23 -0.74
C ILE A 453 -6.91 6.86 -2.11
N VAL A 454 -7.93 7.47 -2.74
CA VAL A 454 -7.85 8.05 -4.08
C VAL A 454 -8.07 9.56 -4.02
N SER A 455 -7.30 10.37 -4.75
CA SER A 455 -7.57 11.81 -4.85
C SER A 455 -8.95 12.08 -5.48
N LYS A 456 -9.75 12.98 -4.88
CA LYS A 456 -11.02 13.48 -5.43
C LYS A 456 -10.89 13.98 -6.87
N SER A 457 -9.72 14.51 -7.25
CA SER A 457 -9.45 14.95 -8.61
C SER A 457 -9.54 13.84 -9.66
N LEU A 458 -9.50 12.57 -9.23
CA LEU A 458 -9.45 11.36 -10.07
C LEU A 458 -10.78 10.59 -10.09
N THR A 459 -11.74 10.89 -9.20
CA THR A 459 -13.02 10.17 -9.16
C THR A 459 -14.05 10.85 -10.08
N THR A 460 -14.92 10.03 -10.69
CA THR A 460 -16.00 10.50 -11.57
C THR A 460 -16.97 11.45 -10.87
N THR A 461 -17.18 11.24 -9.57
CA THR A 461 -18.08 12.00 -8.70
C THR A 461 -17.66 13.47 -8.55
N TYR A 462 -16.39 13.72 -8.21
CA TYR A 462 -15.88 15.07 -7.96
C TYR A 462 -15.24 15.71 -9.19
N ASN A 463 -14.80 14.91 -10.17
CA ASN A 463 -14.23 15.39 -11.41
C ASN A 463 -14.73 14.59 -12.64
N PRO A 464 -15.98 14.78 -13.07
CA PRO A 464 -16.57 14.05 -14.20
C PRO A 464 -15.85 14.28 -15.55
N LYS A 465 -14.93 15.24 -15.63
CA LYS A 465 -14.05 15.46 -16.80
C LYS A 465 -12.62 14.94 -16.60
N GLY A 466 -12.13 14.84 -15.36
CA GLY A 466 -10.75 14.47 -15.02
C GLY A 466 -10.56 13.07 -14.45
N SER A 467 -11.63 12.35 -14.09
CA SER A 467 -11.61 10.88 -13.89
C SER A 467 -11.24 10.08 -15.14
N ARG A 468 -11.00 10.79 -16.26
CA ARG A 468 -10.34 10.29 -17.46
C ARG A 468 -8.87 9.94 -17.19
N PHE A 469 -8.65 8.82 -16.50
CA PHE A 469 -7.38 8.05 -16.61
C PHE A 469 -7.08 7.58 -18.05
N ARG A 470 -7.98 7.88 -18.99
CA ARG A 470 -7.70 8.14 -20.41
C ARG A 470 -6.68 9.26 -20.68
N LEU A 471 -5.63 9.43 -19.87
CA LEU A 471 -4.52 10.32 -20.20
C LEU A 471 -3.83 9.85 -21.48
N PHE A 472 -3.75 8.53 -21.70
CA PHE A 472 -3.27 7.90 -22.93
C PHE A 472 -4.38 7.70 -23.98
N GLN A 473 -5.56 7.16 -23.63
CA GLN A 473 -6.65 6.95 -24.60
C GLN A 473 -7.18 8.25 -25.26
N SER A 474 -6.98 9.44 -24.66
CA SER A 474 -7.35 10.72 -25.28
C SER A 474 -6.21 11.32 -26.13
N VAL A 475 -5.01 10.77 -26.06
CA VAL A 475 -3.89 11.06 -26.98
C VAL A 475 -4.01 10.15 -28.20
N ASP A 476 -4.29 8.86 -28.00
CA ASP A 476 -4.57 7.90 -29.07
C ASP A 476 -5.78 8.31 -29.94
N ALA A 477 -6.79 8.96 -29.34
CA ALA A 477 -8.04 9.34 -29.99
C ALA A 477 -8.09 10.79 -30.53
N LEU A 478 -6.98 11.53 -30.50
CA LEU A 478 -6.88 12.91 -31.02
C LEU A 478 -5.83 13.06 -32.14
N ASP A 479 -5.85 12.09 -33.05
CA ASP A 479 -5.48 12.25 -34.46
C ASP A 479 -3.98 12.40 -34.78
N LEU A 480 -3.27 11.27 -34.77
CA LEU A 480 -1.99 11.07 -35.48
C LEU A 480 -2.20 10.29 -36.79
N ASN A 481 -3.29 10.58 -37.52
CA ASN A 481 -3.44 10.20 -38.93
C ASN A 481 -3.68 11.41 -39.84
N VAL A 482 -3.40 12.63 -39.36
CA VAL A 482 -3.06 13.74 -40.25
C VAL A 482 -1.62 13.53 -40.73
N THR A 483 -1.48 12.96 -41.92
CA THR A 483 -0.29 13.15 -42.74
C THR A 483 -0.01 14.64 -42.84
N GLU A 484 1.14 15.11 -42.34
CA GLU A 484 1.63 16.44 -42.67
C GLU A 484 1.88 16.47 -44.19
N GLU A 485 0.97 17.09 -44.94
CA GLU A 485 1.33 17.62 -46.25
C GLU A 485 2.39 18.69 -46.02
N GLU A 486 3.59 18.47 -46.56
CA GLU A 486 4.69 19.41 -46.47
C GLU A 486 4.21 20.80 -46.95
N PRO A 487 4.48 21.89 -46.21
CA PRO A 487 4.09 23.22 -46.66
C PRO A 487 4.84 23.55 -47.96
N GLU A 488 4.09 23.72 -49.06
CA GLU A 488 4.64 24.04 -50.38
C GLU A 488 5.69 25.17 -50.29
N VAL A 489 6.95 24.80 -50.54
CA VAL A 489 8.01 25.78 -50.76
C VAL A 489 7.69 26.52 -52.05
N LYS A 490 7.15 27.74 -51.91
CA LYS A 490 6.88 28.66 -53.03
C LYS A 490 8.18 29.07 -53.72
N ASN A 491 8.66 28.20 -54.60
CA ASN A 491 9.68 28.51 -55.58
C ASN A 491 9.17 29.65 -56.46
N ASN A 492 9.76 30.83 -56.26
CA ASN A 492 9.41 32.04 -56.98
C ASN A 492 10.55 32.37 -57.97
N PRO A 493 10.57 31.78 -59.18
CA PRO A 493 11.61 32.06 -60.15
C PRO A 493 11.40 33.46 -60.75
N LYS A 494 12.21 34.43 -60.29
CA LYS A 494 12.40 35.67 -61.06
C LYS A 494 12.96 35.31 -62.44
N LYS A 495 12.17 35.57 -63.48
CA LYS A 495 12.66 35.82 -64.84
C LYS A 495 12.25 37.21 -65.28
N LEU A 496 13.21 38.11 -65.30
CA LEU A 496 13.60 38.86 -66.50
C LEU A 496 15.13 38.92 -66.50
#